data_AF-A0A954YVN3-F1
#
_entry.id   AF-A0A954YVN3-F1
#
_cell.length_a   1.000
_cell.length_b   1.000
_cell.length_c   1.000
_cell.angle_alpha   90.00
_cell.angle_beta   90.00
_cell.angle_gamma   90.00
#
_symmetry.space_group_name_H-M   'P 1'
#
loop_
_entity.id
_entity.type
_entity.pdbx_description
1 polymer ?
#
loop_
_entity_poly.entity_id
_entity_poly.type
_entity_poly.pdbx_seq_one_letter_code
_entity_poly.pdbx_strand_id
1 'polypeptide(L)' 'SFIAGAPYDDPQIVVLVMIRKPEYALGHLGYEVAGPAVRDITRSTLQYLQVPPANTQASAMP' A
#
# COMPACT_ATOMS: atom_id res chain seq x y z
N SER A 1 -2.37 11.02 -5.77
CA SER A 1 -1.57 9.86 -6.19
C SER A 1 -0.86 9.31 -4.97
N PHE A 2 -0.64 8.00 -4.92
CA PHE A 2 0.05 7.34 -3.81
C PHE A 2 0.97 6.25 -4.37
N ILE A 3 2.18 6.16 -3.83
CA ILE A 3 3.16 5.13 -4.18
C ILE A 3 3.49 4.33 -2.92
N ALA A 4 3.55 3.01 -3.05
CA ALA A 4 3.94 2.10 -1.98
C ALA A 4 4.87 1.02 -2.50
N GLY A 5 5.90 0.67 -1.72
CA GLY A 5 6.72 -0.52 -1.92
C GLY A 5 6.41 -1.55 -0.84
N ALA A 6 6.42 -2.83 -1.19
CA ALA A 6 6.28 -3.91 -0.24
C ALA A 6 7.02 -5.18 -0.71
N PRO A 7 7.49 -6.05 0.21
CA PRO A 7 7.71 -5.81 1.65
C PRO A 7 8.72 -4.68 1.95
N TYR A 8 8.75 -4.17 3.19
CA TYR A 8 9.63 -3.05 3.59
C TYR A 8 11.11 -3.44 3.59
N ASP A 9 11.42 -4.62 4.14
CA ASP A 9 12.80 -5.10 4.29
C ASP A 9 13.41 -5.62 2.97
N ASP A 10 12.57 -6.08 2.05
CA ASP A 10 12.93 -6.57 0.73
C ASP A 10 11.80 -6.24 -0.27
N PRO A 11 11.87 -5.10 -0.98
CA PRO A 11 10.80 -4.64 -1.85
C PRO A 11 10.69 -5.49 -3.11
N GLN A 12 9.69 -6.37 -3.15
CA GLN A 12 9.37 -7.24 -4.28
C GLN A 12 8.39 -6.59 -5.27
N ILE A 13 7.57 -5.65 -4.80
CA ILE A 13 6.59 -4.94 -5.63
C ILE A 13 6.56 -3.44 -5.32
N VAL A 14 6.27 -2.64 -6.35
CA VAL A 14 5.98 -1.20 -6.24
C VAL A 14 4.60 -0.93 -6.86
N VAL A 15 3.73 -0.31 -6.09
CA VAL A 15 2.35 0.00 -6.47
C VAL A 15 2.16 1.51 -6.55
N LEU A 16 1.82 2.02 -7.73
CA LEU A 16 1.46 3.42 -7.97
C LEU A 16 -0.04 3.51 -8.25
N VAL A 17 -0.80 4.19 -7.39
CA VAL A 17 -2.22 4.45 -7.57
C VAL A 17 -2.45 5.93 -7.85
N MET A 18 -3.06 6.20 -9.00
CA MET A 18 -3.44 7.54 -9.43
C MET A 18 -4.96 7.62 -9.57
N ILE A 19 -5.61 8.28 -8.62
CA ILE A 19 -7.04 8.57 -8.68
C ILE A 19 -7.23 9.89 -9.42
N ARG A 20 -7.93 9.85 -10.55
CA ARG A 20 -8.27 11.03 -11.36
C ARG A 20 -9.68 11.48 -10.99
N LYS A 21 -9.84 12.76 -10.63
CA LYS A 21 -11.11 13.36 -10.14
C LYS A 21 -11.67 12.64 -8.91
N PRO A 22 -11.02 12.72 -7.75
CA PRO A 22 -11.62 12.23 -6.50
C PRO A 22 -12.92 13.01 -6.25
N GLU A 23 -14.01 12.31 -5.91
CA GLU A 23 -15.20 12.96 -5.41
C GLU A 23 -14.84 13.65 -4.09
N TYR A 24 -14.90 14.98 -4.05
CA TYR A 24 -14.51 15.79 -2.89
C TYR A 24 -15.26 15.43 -1.60
N ALA A 25 -16.39 14.72 -1.70
CA ALA A 25 -17.18 14.21 -0.60
C ALA A 25 -16.56 13.01 0.14
N LEU A 26 -15.60 12.29 -0.46
CA LEU A 26 -15.03 11.05 0.07
C LEU A 26 -13.63 11.21 0.70
N GLY A 27 -13.08 12.43 0.72
CA GLY A 27 -11.78 12.72 1.33
C GLY A 27 -11.00 13.77 0.54
N HIS A 28 -10.45 14.76 1.24
CA HIS A 28 -9.72 15.89 0.64
C HIS A 28 -8.29 15.54 0.23
N LEU A 29 -7.76 14.42 0.70
CA LEU A 29 -6.37 14.05 0.52
C LEU A 29 -6.26 12.74 -0.24
N GLY A 30 -5.46 12.74 -1.30
CA GLY A 30 -5.34 11.59 -2.21
C GLY A 30 -4.86 10.29 -1.56
N TYR A 31 -4.31 10.33 -0.34
CA TYR A 31 -3.93 9.15 0.44
C TYR A 31 -5.11 8.51 1.19
N GLU A 32 -6.15 9.27 1.52
CA GLU A 32 -7.31 8.77 2.30
C GLU A 32 -8.19 7.87 1.43
N VAL A 33 -8.36 8.26 0.16
CA VAL A 33 -9.08 7.47 -0.85
C VAL A 33 -8.18 6.36 -1.45
N ALA A 34 -6.90 6.65 -1.70
CA ALA A 34 -6.00 5.66 -2.33
C ALA A 34 -5.39 4.65 -1.34
N GLY A 35 -5.32 4.97 -0.05
CA GLY A 35 -4.77 4.10 0.99
C GLY A 35 -5.42 2.71 1.06
N PRO A 36 -6.76 2.60 1.20
CA PRO A 36 -7.42 1.29 1.22
C PRO A 36 -7.23 0.52 -0.09
N ALA A 37 -7.29 1.20 -1.24
CA ALA A 37 -7.07 0.58 -2.54
C ALA A 37 -5.64 0.02 -2.67
N VAL A 38 -4.62 0.77 -2.25
CA VAL A 38 -3.22 0.33 -2.27
C VAL A 38 -3.02 -0.86 -1.33
N ARG A 39 -3.60 -0.82 -0.11
CA ARG A 39 -3.53 -1.95 0.84
C ARG A 39 -4.10 -3.23 0.24
N ASP A 40 -5.27 -3.14 -0.40
CA ASP A 40 -5.95 -4.30 -0.94
C ASP A 40 -5.20 -4.87 -2.16
N ILE A 41 -4.71 -4.01 -3.06
CA ILE A 41 -3.86 -4.39 -4.19
C ILE A 41 -2.58 -5.08 -3.68
N THR A 42 -1.83 -4.41 -2.80
CA THR A 42 -0.57 -4.95 -2.24
C THR A 42 -0.79 -6.31 -1.58
N ARG A 43 -1.85 -6.47 -0.78
CA ARG A 43 -2.19 -7.74 -0.12
C ARG A 43 -2.49 -8.85 -1.12
N SER A 44 -3.37 -8.59 -2.10
CA SER A 44 -3.72 -9.58 -3.10
C SER A 44 -2.53 -9.95 -3.98
N THR A 45 -1.69 -8.98 -4.34
CA THR A 45 -0.48 -9.23 -5.15
C THR A 45 0.55 -10.05 -4.39
N LEU A 46 0.84 -9.73 -3.13
CA LEU A 46 1.80 -10.51 -2.33
C LEU A 46 1.30 -11.94 -2.07
N GLN A 47 0.00 -12.12 -1.83
CA GLN A 47 -0.62 -13.45 -1.73
C GLN A 47 -0.49 -14.24 -3.03
N TYR A 48 -0.77 -13.60 -4.18
CA TYR A 48 -0.64 -14.21 -5.49
C TYR A 48 0.79 -14.64 -5.80
N LEU A 49 1.77 -13.78 -5.48
CA LEU A 49 3.19 -14.06 -5.66
C LEU A 49 3.77 -14.99 -4.58
N GLN A 50 2.94 -15.43 -3.62
CA GLN A 50 3.34 -16.27 -2.48
C GLN A 50 4.53 -15.70 -1.69
N VAL A 51 4.63 -14.37 -1.62
CA VAL A 51 5.71 -13.69 -0.89
C VAL A 51 5.52 -13.95 0.61
N PRO A 52 6.54 -14.47 1.31
CA PRO A 52 6.48 -14.66 2.75
C PRO A 52 6.14 -13.34 3.45
N PRO A 53 5.35 -13.36 4.54
CA PRO A 53 5.15 -12.16 5.33
C PRO A 53 6.52 -11.65 5.80
N ALA A 54 6.75 -10.34 5.67
CA ALA A 54 7.91 -9.71 6.30
C ALA A 54 7.92 -10.10 7.78
N ASN A 55 9.08 -10.49 8.30
CA ASN A 55 9.23 -10.78 9.71
C ASN A 55 8.78 -9.55 10.49
N THR A 56 7.67 -9.65 11.21
CA THR A 56 7.16 -8.61 12.10
C THR A 56 8.10 -8.46 13.29
N GLN A 57 9.29 -7.91 13.05
CA GLN A 57 10.01 -7.13 14.03
C GLN A 57 9.70 -5.68 13.66
N ALA A 58 8.46 -5.27 13.93
CA ALA A 58 8.21 -3.88 14.24
C ALA A 58 9.00 -3.62 15.53
N SER A 59 10.30 -3.34 15.41
CA SER A 59 11.09 -2.75 16.47
C SER A 59 10.30 -1.52 16.90
N ALA A 60 9.66 -1.65 18.06
CA ALA A 60 9.11 -0.53 18.79
C ALA A 60 10.17 0.56 18.74
N MET A 61 9.87 1.63 18.01
CA MET A 61 10.70 2.84 18.03
C MET A 61 10.67 3.32 19.50
N PRO A 62 11.82 3.38 20.19
CA PRO A 62 11.90 4.03 21.50
C PRO A 62 11.68 5.54 21.38
#